data_AF-A0A1I2U7U6-F1
#
_entry.id   AF-A0A1I2U7U6-F1
#
_cell.length_a   1.000
_cell.length_b   1.000
_cell.length_c   1.000
_cell.angle_alpha   90.00
_cell.angle_beta   90.00
_cell.angle_gamma   90.00
#
_symmetry.space_group_name_H-M   'P 1'
#
loop_
_entity.id
_entity.type
_entity.pdbx_description
1 polymer ?
#
loop_
_entity_poly.entity_id
_entity_poly.type
_entity_poly.pdbx_seq_one_letter_code
_entity_poly.pdbx_strand_id
1 'polypeptide(L)'
;MKLAEALLERKSLKEQIAALKERAISDARVQEGDEPAEKPDELVVKINNLVEQLEKLMIAINRTNVSTQLVEGKSIMEAIARRDMLQYTSARFIIF
;
A
#
# COMPACT_ATOMS: atom_id res chain seq x y z
N MET A 1 -6.19 -4.61 15.95
CA MET A 1 -6.68 -4.40 14.58
C MET A 1 -6.78 -5.75 13.88
N LYS A 2 -7.87 -6.02 13.16
CA LYS A 2 -8.04 -7.22 12.33
C LYS A 2 -7.23 -7.07 11.04
N LEU A 3 -6.77 -8.19 10.46
CA LEU A 3 -6.01 -8.18 9.20
C LEU A 3 -6.75 -7.48 8.05
N ALA A 4 -8.07 -7.62 7.98
CA ALA A 4 -8.89 -6.95 6.97
C ALA A 4 -8.87 -5.41 7.11
N GLU A 5 -8.94 -4.89 8.34
CA GLU A 5 -8.85 -3.46 8.63
C GLU A 5 -7.45 -2.94 8.24
N ALA A 6 -6.40 -3.69 8.56
CA ALA A 6 -5.02 -3.38 8.19
C ALA A 6 -4.84 -3.25 6.67
N LEU A 7 -5.47 -4.15 5.90
CA LEU A 7 -5.38 -4.15 4.44
C LEU A 7 -6.11 -2.95 3.82
N LEU A 8 -7.25 -2.55 4.40
CA LEU A 8 -7.99 -1.35 3.99
C LEU A 8 -7.18 -0.08 4.30
N GLU A 9 -6.63 0.01 5.51
CA GLU A 9 -5.78 1.14 5.93
C GLU A 9 -4.54 1.26 5.03
N ARG A 10 -3.90 0.13 4.70
CA ARG A 10 -2.77 0.11 3.75
C ARG A 10 -3.15 0.68 2.39
N LYS A 11 -4.35 0.35 1.89
CA LYS A 11 -4.85 0.88 0.61
C LYS A 11 -5.05 2.40 0.72
N SER A 12 -5.72 2.85 1.78
CA SER A 12 -5.97 4.28 2.01
C SER A 12 -4.67 5.09 2.13
N LEU A 13 -3.69 4.61 2.90
CA LEU A 13 -2.39 5.28 3.05
C LEU A 13 -1.66 5.41 1.71
N LYS A 14 -1.69 4.37 0.86
CA LYS A 14 -1.10 4.44 -0.48
C LYS A 14 -1.76 5.48 -1.37
N GLU A 15 -3.09 5.55 -1.34
CA GLU A 15 -3.87 6.53 -2.10
C GLU A 15 -3.57 7.96 -1.62
N GLN A 16 -3.51 8.18 -0.30
CA GLN A 16 -3.17 9.48 0.28
C GLN A 16 -1.75 9.92 -0.08
N ILE A 17 -0.76 9.02 -0.02
CA ILE A 17 0.63 9.31 -0.43
C ILE A 17 0.69 9.67 -1.91
N ALA A 18 -0.03 8.95 -2.76
CA ALA A 18 -0.06 9.22 -4.21
C ALA A 18 -0.64 10.62 -4.49
N ALA A 19 -1.78 10.95 -3.87
CA ALA A 19 -2.41 12.26 -4.00
C ALA A 19 -1.49 13.39 -3.53
N LEU A 20 -0.82 13.24 -2.38
CA LEU A 20 0.11 14.27 -1.88
C LEU A 20 1.34 14.44 -2.77
N LYS A 21 1.85 13.35 -3.36
CA LYS A 21 2.96 13.43 -4.33
C LYS A 21 2.55 14.18 -5.59
N GLU A 22 1.37 13.92 -6.12
CA GLU A 22 0.85 14.62 -7.29
C GLU A 22 0.70 16.13 -7.01
N ARG A 23 0.15 16.48 -5.84
CA ARG A 23 0.04 17.88 -5.40
C ARG A 23 1.40 18.55 -5.24
N ALA A 24 2.36 17.91 -4.59
CA ALA A 24 3.72 18.44 -4.45
C ALA A 24 4.40 18.69 -5.80
N ILE A 25 4.18 17.83 -6.80
CA ILE A 25 4.69 18.03 -8.17
C ILE A 25 3.98 19.21 -8.86
N SER A 26 2.67 19.35 -8.64
CA SER A 26 1.88 20.47 -9.17
C SER A 26 2.31 21.81 -8.58
N ASP A 27 2.48 21.88 -7.27
CA ASP A 27 2.88 23.11 -6.56
C ASP A 27 4.32 23.50 -6.88
N ALA A 28 5.22 22.52 -7.08
CA ALA A 28 6.59 22.77 -7.53
C ALA A 28 6.70 23.29 -8.98
N ARG A 29 5.61 23.20 -9.77
CA ARG A 29 5.54 23.70 -11.15
C ARG A 29 5.02 25.13 -11.26
N VAL A 30 4.58 25.75 -10.16
CA VAL A 30 4.13 27.15 -10.15
C VAL A 30 5.35 28.04 -10.42
N GLN A 31 5.30 28.83 -11.51
CA GLN A 31 6.38 29.72 -11.98
C GLN A 31 6.41 31.06 -11.24
N GLU A 32 7.55 31.77 -11.35
CA GLU A 32 7.86 33.06 -10.70
C GLU A 32 6.67 34.02 -10.66
N GLY A 33 6.10 34.24 -9.47
CA GLY A 33 5.13 35.30 -9.21
C GLY A 33 3.94 34.90 -8.34
N ASP A 34 3.62 33.61 -8.23
CA ASP A 34 2.54 33.10 -7.37
C ASP A 34 3.08 32.43 -6.11
N GLU A 35 2.45 32.70 -4.96
CA GLU A 35 2.74 31.98 -3.72
C GLU A 35 2.22 30.54 -3.82
N PRO A 36 3.04 29.52 -3.50
CA PRO A 36 2.57 28.14 -3.41
C PRO A 36 1.37 28.04 -2.47
N ALA A 37 0.29 27.40 -2.92
CA ALA A 37 -0.92 27.23 -2.11
C ALA A 37 -0.66 26.44 -0.82
N GLU A 38 0.35 25.56 -0.81
CA GLU A 38 0.88 24.87 0.37
C GLU A 38 2.41 24.95 0.39
N LYS A 39 3.01 25.00 1.58
CA LYS A 39 4.48 25.01 1.71
C LYS A 39 5.05 23.65 1.33
N PRO A 40 6.00 23.58 0.38
CA PRO A 40 6.62 22.32 -0.03
C PRO A 40 7.20 21.50 1.12
N ASP A 41 7.79 22.15 2.12
CA ASP A 41 8.34 21.49 3.31
C ASP A 41 7.26 20.79 4.15
N GLU A 42 6.08 21.41 4.30
CA GLU A 42 4.96 20.84 5.06
C GLU A 42 4.39 19.60 4.33
N LEU A 43 4.32 19.64 3.00
CA LEU A 43 3.91 18.51 2.16
C LEU A 43 4.89 17.33 2.29
N VAL A 44 6.20 17.60 2.24
CA VAL A 44 7.24 16.56 2.37
C VAL A 44 7.17 15.90 3.75
N VAL A 45 7.02 16.69 4.82
CA VAL A 45 6.86 16.17 6.19
C VAL A 45 5.62 15.27 6.28
N LYS A 46 4.49 15.69 5.69
CA LYS A 46 3.25 14.90 5.69
C LYS A 46 3.42 13.58 4.93
N ILE A 47 4.08 13.59 3.78
CA ILE A 47 4.39 12.37 3.01
C ILE A 47 5.27 11.43 3.83
N ASN A 48 6.33 11.95 4.45
CA ASN A 48 7.25 11.14 5.26
C ASN A 48 6.54 10.45 6.43
N ASN A 49 5.67 11.18 7.14
CA ASN A 49 4.87 10.62 8.23
C ASN A 49 3.94 9.49 7.75
N LEU A 50 3.29 9.66 6.59
CA LEU A 50 2.43 8.62 6.01
C LEU A 50 3.22 7.40 5.54
N VAL A 51 4.43 7.60 4.99
CA VAL A 51 5.32 6.50 4.59
C VAL A 51 5.76 5.69 5.81
N GLU A 52 6.11 6.34 6.92
CA GLU A 52 6.49 5.65 8.15
C GLU A 52 5.32 4.82 8.73
N GLN A 53 4.10 5.36 8.69
CA GLN A 53 2.90 4.63 9.09
C GLN A 53 2.64 3.43 8.18
N LEU A 54 2.78 3.60 6.87
CA LEU A 54 2.62 2.53 5.89
C LEU A 54 3.65 1.41 6.12
N GLU A 55 4.90 1.75 6.42
CA GLU A 55 5.95 0.78 6.72
C GLU A 55 5.60 -0.06 7.95
N LYS A 56 5.26 0.59 9.07
CA LYS A 56 4.85 -0.10 10.31
C LYS A 56 3.68 -1.05 10.06
N LEU A 57 2.70 -0.59 9.29
CA LEU A 57 1.52 -1.37 8.93
C LEU A 57 1.87 -2.58 8.05
N MET A 58 2.74 -2.40 7.07
CA MET A 58 3.21 -3.49 6.20
C MET A 58 3.97 -4.56 6.98
N ILE A 59 4.84 -4.16 7.92
CA ILE A 59 5.54 -5.10 8.80
C ILE A 59 4.55 -5.91 9.63
N ALA A 60 3.55 -5.26 10.23
CA ALA A 60 2.53 -5.95 11.03
C ALA A 60 1.70 -6.95 10.20
N ILE A 61 1.29 -6.57 8.99
CA ILE A 61 0.56 -7.45 8.06
C ILE A 61 1.42 -8.66 7.68
N ASN A 62 2.67 -8.44 7.28
CA ASN A 62 3.55 -9.53 6.87
C ASN A 62 3.85 -10.50 8.01
N ARG A 63 4.10 -9.99 9.22
CA ARG A 63 4.25 -10.82 10.42
C ARG A 63 3.02 -11.69 10.65
N THR A 64 1.83 -11.09 10.57
CA THR A 64 0.55 -11.81 10.73
C THR A 64 0.37 -12.89 9.67
N ASN A 65 0.70 -12.58 8.40
CA ASN A 65 0.56 -13.52 7.29
C ASN A 65 1.49 -14.73 7.42
N VAL A 66 2.70 -14.54 7.98
CA VAL A 66 3.66 -15.62 8.21
C VAL A 66 3.31 -16.44 9.46
N SER A 67 2.92 -15.77 10.55
CA SER A 67 2.68 -16.44 11.84
C SER A 67 1.34 -17.17 11.92
N THR A 68 0.36 -16.81 11.09
CA THR A 68 -0.98 -17.39 11.14
C THR A 68 -1.04 -18.64 10.29
N GLN A 69 -1.27 -19.79 10.93
CA GLN A 69 -1.47 -21.08 10.25
C GLN A 69 -2.95 -21.32 9.90
N LEU A 70 -3.17 -21.89 8.73
CA LEU A 70 -4.45 -22.41 8.25
C LEU A 70 -4.63 -23.84 8.74
N VAL A 71 -5.86 -24.35 8.60
CA VAL A 71 -6.25 -25.72 9.04
C VAL A 71 -5.36 -26.81 8.40
N GLU A 72 -4.82 -26.56 7.21
CA GLU A 72 -3.90 -27.46 6.50
C GLU A 72 -2.42 -27.35 6.95
N GLY A 73 -2.13 -26.62 8.03
CA GLY A 73 -0.77 -26.42 8.56
C GLY A 73 0.10 -25.39 7.81
N LYS A 74 -0.42 -24.81 6.72
CA LYS A 74 0.26 -23.79 5.92
C LYS A 74 -0.01 -22.40 6.47
N SER A 75 0.95 -21.50 6.36
CA SER A 75 0.76 -20.07 6.66
C SER A 75 -0.22 -19.40 5.67
N ILE A 76 -0.84 -18.30 6.09
CA ILE A 76 -1.62 -17.44 5.18
C ILE A 76 -0.76 -16.99 4.00
N MET A 77 0.52 -16.67 4.23
CA MET A 77 1.46 -16.28 3.17
C MET A 77 1.60 -17.38 2.10
N GLU A 78 1.78 -18.64 2.50
CA GLU A 78 1.87 -19.77 1.56
C GLU A 78 0.57 -19.99 0.79
N ALA A 79 -0.59 -19.78 1.42
CA ALA A 79 -1.87 -19.88 0.74
C ALA A 79 -2.07 -18.76 -0.30
N ILE A 80 -1.66 -17.53 0.02
CA ILE A 80 -1.67 -16.40 -0.94
C ILE A 80 -0.76 -16.73 -2.13
N ALA A 81 0.47 -17.17 -1.89
CA ALA A 81 1.40 -17.54 -2.95
C ALA A 81 0.83 -18.66 -3.84
N ARG A 82 0.22 -19.70 -3.24
CA ARG A 82 -0.42 -20.78 -3.98
C ARG A 82 -1.58 -20.28 -4.82
N ARG A 83 -2.44 -19.40 -4.28
CA ARG A 83 -3.55 -18.78 -5.01
C ARG A 83 -3.03 -17.98 -6.21
N ASP A 84 -1.99 -17.20 -6.02
CA ASP A 84 -1.42 -16.36 -7.08
C ASP A 84 -0.80 -17.23 -8.19
N MET A 85 -0.10 -18.32 -7.82
CA MET A 85 0.40 -19.32 -8.80
C MET A 85 -0.74 -20.03 -9.54
N LEU A 86 -1.86 -20.31 -8.86
CA LEU A 86 -3.02 -20.89 -9.51
C LEU A 86 -3.54 -19.97 -10.61
N GLN A 87 -3.61 -18.66 -10.43
CA GLN A 87 -4.06 -17.74 -11.49
C GLN A 87 -3.26 -17.88 -12.80
N TYR A 88 -1.94 -18.09 -12.72
CA TYR A 88 -1.11 -18.31 -13.90
C TYR A 88 -1.34 -19.68 -14.55
N THR A 89 -1.67 -20.70 -13.77
CA THR A 89 -1.89 -22.07 -14.28
C THR A 89 -3.34 -22.34 -14.72
N SER A 90 -4.31 -21.69 -14.07
CA SER A 90 -5.75 -21.77 -14.36
C SER A 90 -6.13 -21.06 -15.66
N ALA A 91 -5.29 -20.14 -16.16
CA ALA A 91 -5.44 -19.53 -17.47
C ALA A 91 -5.44 -20.56 -18.64
N ARG A 92 -5.12 -21.83 -18.38
CA ARG A 92 -5.19 -22.92 -19.39
C ARG A 92 -6.57 -23.59 -19.53
N PHE A 93 -7.62 -23.09 -18.89
CA PHE A 93 -8.98 -23.66 -18.99
C PHE A 93 -10.08 -22.68 -19.44
N ILE A 94 -9.72 -21.47 -19.88
CA ILE A 94 -10.67 -20.53 -20.50
C ILE A 94 -10.33 -20.38 -21.99
N ILE A 95 -10.39 -21.50 -22.70
CA ILE A 95 -10.71 -21.55 -24.12
C ILE A 95 -11.83 -22.60 -24.20
N PHE A 96 -13.08 -22.15 -24.14
CA PHE A 96 -14.27 -22.68 -24.81
C PHE A 96 -15.44 -21.73 -24.52
#